data_AF-A0A4P6JKR3-F1
#
_entry.id   AF-A0A4P6JKR3-F1
#
_cell.length_a   1.000
_cell.length_b   1.000
_cell.length_c   1.000
_cell.angle_alpha   90.00
_cell.angle_beta   90.00
_cell.angle_gamma   90.00
#
_symmetry.space_group_name_H-M   'P 1'
#
loop_
_entity.id
_entity.type
_entity.pdbx_description
1 polymer ?
#
loop_
_entity_poly.entity_id
_entity_poly.type
_entity_poly.pdbx_seq_one_letter_code
_entity_poly.pdbx_strand_id
1 'polypeptide(L)' 'MYAETMRIRLRVKELAEAKEMSMTRLHIRSEVAYNTIRRIFRNPYAEVTTTTLERLASALGVAPSELIEDVEDAEEKP' A
#
# COMPACT_ATOMS: atom_id res chain seq x y z
N MET A 1 6.16 -2.36 29.19
CA MET A 1 7.01 -2.22 27.98
C MET A 1 6.08 -1.60 26.94
N TYR A 2 6.14 -0.28 26.75
CA TYR A 2 5.33 0.36 25.72
C TYR A 2 5.97 -0.06 24.40
N ALA A 3 5.21 -0.74 23.55
CA ALA A 3 5.61 -0.89 22.17
C ALA A 3 5.85 0.55 21.67
N GLU A 4 7.05 0.83 21.16
CA GLU A 4 7.24 1.95 20.24
C GLU A 4 6.03 1.96 19.31
N THR A 5 5.38 3.11 19.17
CA THR A 5 4.11 3.20 18.44
C THR A 5 4.31 2.63 17.05
N MET A 6 3.74 1.47 16.76
CA MET A 6 3.84 0.86 15.44
C MET A 6 2.79 1.52 14.55
N ARG A 7 3.20 2.05 13.40
CA ARG A 7 2.29 2.56 12.38
C ARG A 7 2.18 1.58 11.23
N ILE A 8 0.96 1.38 10.74
CA ILE A 8 0.71 0.59 9.54
C ILE A 8 0.94 1.47 8.30
N ARG A 9 1.74 0.98 7.35
CA ARG A 9 1.89 1.57 6.02
C ARG A 9 1.61 0.58 4.90
N LEU A 10 1.19 1.10 3.75
CA LEU A 10 0.96 0.34 2.52
C LEU A 10 2.22 0.31 1.66
N ARG A 11 2.69 -0.89 1.29
CA ARG A 11 3.85 -1.13 0.41
C ARG A 11 3.48 -1.42 -1.04
N VAL A 12 2.36 -0.88 -1.49
CA VAL A 12 1.80 -1.15 -2.83
C VAL A 12 2.76 -0.70 -3.94
N LYS A 13 3.46 0.42 -3.74
CA LYS A 13 4.40 0.96 -4.72
C LYS A 13 5.60 0.02 -4.90
N GLU A 14 6.21 -0.40 -3.81
CA GLU A 14 7.38 -1.28 -3.80
C GLU A 14 7.07 -2.62 -4.47
N LEU A 15 5.91 -3.21 -4.19
CA LEU A 15 5.47 -4.47 -4.81
C LEU A 15 5.12 -4.31 -6.29
N ALA A 16 4.57 -3.16 -6.70
CA ALA A 16 4.32 -2.87 -8.10
C ALA A 16 5.63 -2.69 -8.89
N GLU A 17 6.61 -1.97 -8.33
CA GLU A 17 7.94 -1.77 -8.93
C GLU A 17 8.70 -3.09 -9.05
N ALA A 18 8.69 -3.94 -8.01
CA ALA A 18 9.31 -5.26 -8.05
C ALA A 18 8.72 -6.19 -9.12
N LYS A 19 7.49 -5.93 -9.57
CA LYS A 19 6.79 -6.68 -10.61
C LYS A 19 6.72 -5.93 -11.95
N GLU A 20 7.48 -4.84 -12.10
CA GLU A 20 7.50 -4.00 -13.30
C GLU A 20 6.11 -3.52 -13.75
N MET A 21 5.22 -3.28 -12.77
CA MET A 21 3.83 -2.91 -12.98
C MET A 21 3.65 -1.39 -12.81
N SER A 22 3.32 -0.69 -13.89
CA SER A 22 3.02 0.74 -13.85
C SER A 22 1.68 1.02 -13.16
N MET A 23 1.50 2.26 -12.65
CA MET A 23 0.22 2.72 -12.08
C MET A 23 -0.97 2.52 -13.04
N THR A 24 -0.75 2.74 -14.34
CA THR A 24 -1.79 2.52 -15.38
C THR A 24 -2.17 1.05 -15.50
N ARG A 25 -1.18 0.14 -15.53
CA ARG A 25 -1.44 -1.30 -15.57
C ARG A 25 -2.15 -1.77 -14.29
N LEU A 26 -1.71 -1.28 -13.14
CA LEU A 26 -2.33 -1.60 -11.85
C LEU A 26 -3.76 -1.10 -11.77
N HIS A 27 -4.05 0.10 -12.29
CA HIS A 27 -5.41 0.65 -12.39
C HIS A 27 -6.34 -0.24 -13.18
N ILE A 28 -5.91 -0.65 -14.38
CA ILE A 28 -6.70 -1.49 -15.27
C ILE A 28 -6.94 -2.86 -14.63
N ARG A 29 -5.88 -3.47 -14.08
CA ARG A 29 -5.95 -4.85 -13.55
C ARG A 29 -6.68 -4.96 -12.22
N SER A 30 -6.56 -3.95 -11.35
CA SER A 30 -7.24 -3.94 -10.04
C SER A 30 -8.64 -3.34 -10.10
N GLU A 31 -9.00 -2.68 -11.22
CA GLU A 31 -10.23 -1.91 -11.37
C GLU A 31 -10.44 -0.85 -10.24
N VAL A 32 -9.36 -0.45 -9.58
CA VAL A 32 -9.33 0.62 -8.58
C VAL A 32 -9.04 1.93 -9.30
N ALA A 33 -9.81 2.98 -9.03
CA ALA A 33 -9.65 4.28 -9.69
C ALA A 33 -8.19 4.78 -9.68
N TYR A 34 -7.72 5.30 -10.82
CA TYR A 34 -6.34 5.75 -10.99
C TYR A 34 -5.91 6.78 -9.93
N ASN A 35 -6.81 7.67 -9.54
CA ASN A 35 -6.54 8.67 -8.50
C ASN A 35 -6.30 8.04 -7.12
N THR A 36 -6.98 6.93 -6.80
CA THR A 36 -6.75 6.16 -5.57
C THR A 36 -5.37 5.52 -5.59
N ILE A 37 -4.98 4.90 -6.70
CA ILE A 37 -3.64 4.32 -6.85
C ILE A 37 -2.58 5.41 -6.73
N ARG A 38 -2.75 6.53 -7.43
CA ARG A 38 -1.84 7.68 -7.34
C ARG A 38 -1.71 8.22 -5.92
N ARG A 39 -2.82 8.25 -5.15
CA ARG A 39 -2.81 8.64 -3.73
C ARG A 39 -1.98 7.67 -2.89
N ILE A 40 -2.19 6.37 -3.05
CA ILE A 40 -1.47 5.32 -2.32
C ILE A 40 0.04 5.37 -2.66
N PHE A 41 0.40 5.56 -3.93
CA PHE A 41 1.80 5.65 -4.36
C PHE A 41 2.54 6.88 -3.79
N ARG A 42 1.80 7.94 -3.46
CA ARG A 42 2.34 9.18 -2.88
C ARG A 42 2.34 9.16 -1.36
N ASN A 43 1.32 8.55 -0.77
CA ASN A 43 1.13 8.45 0.66
C ASN A 43 0.90 6.97 1.03
N PRO A 44 1.92 6.27 1.52
CA PRO A 44 1.77 4.89 1.96
C PRO A 44 0.89 4.76 3.21
N TYR A 45 0.63 5.84 3.95
CA TYR A 45 -0.30 5.87 5.08
C TYR A 45 -1.74 6.22 4.68
N ALA A 46 -2.07 6.16 3.39
CA ALA A 46 -3.42 6.45 2.92
C ALA A 46 -4.42 5.40 3.41
N GLU A 47 -5.56 5.86 3.94
CA GLU A 47 -6.67 4.98 4.29
C GLU A 47 -7.27 4.35 3.03
N VAL A 48 -7.48 3.03 3.10
CA VAL A 48 -8.10 2.22 2.05
C VAL A 48 -9.07 1.22 2.68
N THR A 49 -10.11 0.85 1.95
CA THR A 49 -11.01 -0.22 2.38
C THR A 49 -10.35 -1.58 2.19
N THR A 50 -10.82 -2.58 2.93
CA THR A 50 -10.40 -3.98 2.76
C THR A 50 -10.65 -4.51 1.34
N THR A 51 -11.75 -4.09 0.71
CA THR A 51 -12.05 -4.43 -0.71
C THR A 51 -11.02 -3.82 -1.67
N THR A 52 -10.55 -2.60 -1.40
CA THR A 52 -9.50 -1.97 -2.23
C THR A 52 -8.18 -2.72 -2.06
N LEU A 53 -7.85 -3.09 -0.82
CA LEU A 53 -6.66 -3.87 -0.49
C LEU A 53 -6.66 -5.23 -1.21
N GLU A 54 -7.78 -5.96 -1.15
CA GLU A 54 -7.97 -7.24 -1.84
C GLU A 54 -7.76 -7.12 -3.36
N ARG A 55 -8.36 -6.12 -4.00
CA ARG A 55 -8.24 -5.90 -5.46
C ARG A 55 -6.80 -5.57 -5.87
N LEU A 56 -6.10 -4.75 -5.09
CA LEU A 56 -4.70 -4.44 -5.33
C LEU A 56 -3.82 -5.69 -5.15
N ALA A 57 -4.07 -6.49 -4.11
CA ALA A 57 -3.34 -7.71 -3.83
C ALA A 57 -3.51 -8.74 -4.95
N SER A 58 -4.75 -8.95 -5.41
CA SER A 58 -5.08 -9.81 -6.54
C SER A 58 -4.43 -9.34 -7.84
N ALA A 59 -4.45 -8.03 -8.13
CA ALA A 59 -3.79 -7.47 -9.29
C ALA A 59 -2.26 -7.65 -9.26
N LEU A 60 -1.65 -7.55 -8.08
CA LEU A 60 -0.23 -7.77 -7.86
C LEU A 60 0.13 -9.25 -7.72
N GLY A 61 -0.84 -10.15 -7.55
CA GLY A 61 -0.62 -11.58 -7.31
C GLY A 61 0.14 -11.85 -6.02
N VAL A 62 -0.29 -11.23 -4.92
CA VAL A 62 0.24 -11.39 -3.55
C VAL A 62 -0.91 -11.51 -2.55
N ALA A 63 -0.64 -11.92 -1.32
CA ALA A 63 -1.65 -11.88 -0.26
C ALA A 63 -1.92 -10.44 0.21
N PRO A 64 -3.14 -10.08 0.65
CA PRO A 64 -3.45 -8.74 1.17
C PRO A 64 -2.55 -8.31 2.34
N SER A 65 -2.11 -9.26 3.18
CA SER A 65 -1.20 -8.98 4.29
C SER A 65 0.19 -8.53 3.83
N GLU A 66 0.65 -8.92 2.64
CA GLU A 66 1.94 -8.49 2.10
C GLU A 66 1.94 -7.01 1.67
N LEU A 67 0.75 -6.43 1.46
CA LEU A 67 0.63 -4.99 1.18
C LEU A 67 0.78 -4.13 2.43
N ILE A 68 0.71 -4.72 3.62
CA ILE A 68 0.73 -4.05 4.92
C ILE A 68 2.09 -4.29 5.58
N GLU A 69 2.68 -3.23 6.12
CA GLU A 69 3.88 -3.32 6.94
C GLU A 69 3.73 -2.46 8.20
N ASP A 70 4.09 -3.03 9.34
CA ASP A 70 4.29 -2.31 10.59
C ASP A 70 5.65 -1.63 10.57
N VAL A 71 5.66 -0.31 10.75
CA VAL A 71 6.87 0.49 10.88
C VAL A 71 6.93 1.13 12.25
N GLU A 72 8.12 1.15 12.84
CA GLU A 72 8.40 1.88 14.07
C GLU A 72 8.20 3.38 13.81
N ASP A 73 7.32 4.00 14.58
CA ASP A 73 7.13 5.44 14.55
C ASP A 73 8.29 6.08 15.32
N ALA A 74 9.40 6.29 14.63
CA ALA A 74 10.51 7.07 15.16
C ALA A 74 9.98 8.48 15.42
N GLU A 75 9.83 8.83 16.71
CA GLU A 75 9.43 10.17 17.16
C GLU A 75 10.16 11.22 16.30
N GLU A 76 9.40 11.90 15.43
CA GLU A 76 9.89 13.07 14.71
C GLU A 76 10.09 14.14 15.77
N LYS A 77 11.29 14.17 16.36
CA LYS A 77 11.66 15.17 17.36
C LYS A 77 11.45 16.55 16.75
N PRO A 78 10.67 17.44 17.42
CA PRO A 78 10.37 18.77 16.94
C PRO A 78 11.61 19.67 16.82
#